data_AF-A0A2D5X6F4-F1
#
_entry.id   AF-A0A2D5X6F4-F1
#
_cell.length_a   1.000
_cell.length_b   1.000
_cell.length_c   1.000
_cell.angle_alpha   90.00
_cell.angle_beta   90.00
_cell.angle_gamma   90.00
#
_symmetry.space_group_name_H-M   'P 1'
#
loop_
_entity.id
_entity.type
_entity.pdbx_description
1 polymer ?
#
loop_
_entity_poly.entity_id
_entity_poly.type
_entity_poly.pdbx_seq_one_letter_code
_entity_poly.pdbx_strand_id
1 'polypeptide(L)'
;MGKSIRTTSNTQTTTNSTPATFKAGDSVLCPSVGSGTYTLVQKSKDCLTINIGNVECLYRADGRAYHDDCYALPQLFHDMPANRQAIATLYNGSHTSQRTVIDITEADDKEAVLISAFDLRDIACDIDSAATVISDIGKLLALIHYEKIDTHTAISMARLTHDTTETWANLLQTQLDSINDTLAMTAYAKEVEK
;
A
#
# COMPACT_ATOMS: atom_id res chain seq x y z
N MET A 1 2.39 -17.43 34.56
CA MET A 1 3.60 -16.60 34.40
C MET A 1 4.54 -17.29 33.42
N GLY A 2 4.44 -16.98 32.13
CA GLY A 2 5.39 -17.36 31.10
C GLY A 2 5.83 -16.08 30.39
N LYS A 3 7.14 -15.83 30.35
CA LYS A 3 7.72 -14.56 29.88
C LYS A 3 7.50 -14.43 28.36
N SER A 4 6.83 -13.35 27.95
CA SER A 4 6.69 -12.98 26.55
C SER A 4 8.05 -12.54 25.99
N ILE A 5 8.50 -13.15 24.91
CA ILE A 5 9.66 -12.72 24.13
C ILE A 5 9.18 -11.60 23.21
N ARG A 6 9.55 -10.36 23.55
CA ARG A 6 9.29 -9.17 22.75
C ARG A 6 10.33 -9.11 21.64
N THR A 7 9.95 -9.47 20.41
CA THR A 7 10.81 -9.25 19.25
C THR A 7 10.69 -7.79 18.81
N THR A 8 11.63 -6.94 19.25
CA THR A 8 11.78 -5.59 18.70
C THR A 8 12.59 -5.67 17.42
N SER A 9 12.00 -5.29 16.28
CA SER A 9 12.72 -5.14 15.03
C SER A 9 13.58 -3.87 15.11
N ASN A 10 14.86 -4.03 15.41
CA ASN A 10 15.85 -2.95 15.29
C ASN A 10 16.35 -2.91 13.85
N THR A 11 15.55 -2.39 12.93
CA THR A 11 16.09 -1.98 11.63
C THR A 11 16.78 -0.63 11.83
N GLN A 12 17.99 -0.68 12.38
CA GLN A 12 18.86 0.47 12.46
C GLN A 12 19.40 0.72 11.04
N THR A 13 18.81 1.67 10.32
CA THR A 13 19.36 2.16 9.05
C THR A 13 20.69 2.84 9.36
N THR A 14 21.79 2.09 9.25
CA THR A 14 23.13 2.66 9.29
C THR A 14 23.37 3.32 7.94
N THR A 15 23.11 4.62 7.84
CA THR A 15 23.64 5.47 6.77
C THR A 15 25.15 5.59 6.96
N ASN A 16 25.88 4.51 6.65
CA ASN A 16 27.32 4.57 6.44
C ASN A 16 27.57 5.40 5.18
N SER A 17 27.79 6.70 5.39
CA SER A 17 28.09 7.73 4.39
C SER A 17 29.52 7.63 3.82
N THR A 18 30.12 6.43 3.87
CA THR A 18 31.35 6.14 3.12
C THR A 18 30.93 5.49 1.80
N PRO A 19 31.22 6.11 0.64
CA PRO A 19 31.01 5.45 -0.64
C PRO A 19 31.71 4.09 -0.63
N ALA A 20 31.00 3.02 -0.98
CA ALA A 20 31.59 1.70 -1.03
C ALA A 20 32.71 1.72 -2.09
N THR A 21 33.96 1.63 -1.65
CA THR A 21 35.10 1.46 -2.56
C THR A 21 35.20 0.00 -2.99
N PHE A 22 35.38 -0.21 -4.29
CA PHE A 22 35.63 -1.50 -4.94
C PHE A 22 37.10 -1.63 -5.31
N LYS A 23 37.60 -2.87 -5.38
CA LYS A 23 38.95 -3.21 -5.83
C LYS A 23 38.94 -4.45 -6.72
N ALA A 24 40.05 -4.66 -7.41
CA ALA A 24 40.22 -5.88 -8.21
C ALA A 24 40.19 -7.13 -7.31
N GLY A 25 39.51 -8.17 -7.78
CA GLY A 25 39.24 -9.40 -7.05
C GLY A 25 37.94 -9.38 -6.24
N ASP A 26 37.29 -8.24 -6.05
CA ASP A 26 35.99 -8.19 -5.38
C ASP A 26 34.93 -8.95 -6.20
N SER A 27 34.11 -9.73 -5.50
CA SER A 27 32.87 -10.31 -6.04
C SER A 27 31.75 -9.28 -5.91
N VAL A 28 31.06 -9.00 -7.01
CA VAL A 28 29.99 -8.00 -7.09
C VAL A 28 28.72 -8.55 -7.73
N LEU A 29 27.61 -7.90 -7.40
CA LEU A 29 26.27 -8.18 -7.89
C LEU A 29 25.82 -7.02 -8.80
N CYS A 30 25.21 -7.38 -9.94
CA CYS A 30 24.71 -6.42 -10.94
C CYS A 30 23.23 -6.74 -11.27
N PRO A 31 22.27 -6.30 -10.43
CA PRO A 31 20.87 -6.73 -10.51
C PRO A 31 20.18 -6.40 -11.84
N SER A 32 20.57 -5.30 -12.50
CA SER A 32 20.02 -4.89 -13.80
C SER A 32 20.48 -5.76 -14.96
N VAL A 33 21.43 -6.67 -14.73
CA VAL A 33 22.04 -7.52 -15.74
C VAL A 33 21.69 -8.99 -15.50
N GLY A 34 21.66 -9.41 -14.23
CA GLY A 34 21.27 -10.77 -13.85
C GLY A 34 21.49 -11.05 -12.37
N SER A 35 21.11 -12.25 -11.94
CA SER A 35 21.24 -12.74 -10.56
C SER A 35 22.61 -13.34 -10.23
N GLY A 36 23.51 -13.38 -11.21
CA GLY A 36 24.87 -13.92 -11.07
C GLY A 36 25.82 -13.01 -10.30
N THR A 37 26.99 -13.56 -9.99
CA THR A 37 28.13 -12.78 -9.46
C THR A 37 29.12 -12.50 -10.57
N TYR A 38 29.81 -11.37 -10.44
CA TYR A 38 30.89 -10.96 -11.32
C TYR A 38 32.13 -10.65 -10.49
N THR A 39 33.31 -10.97 -11.01
CA THR A 39 34.56 -10.58 -10.37
C THR A 39 35.12 -9.35 -11.05
N LEU A 40 35.49 -8.34 -10.26
CA LEU A 40 36.13 -7.14 -10.77
C LEU A 40 37.59 -7.43 -11.13
N VAL A 41 38.03 -7.02 -12.32
CA VAL A 41 39.41 -7.18 -12.80
C VAL A 41 40.05 -5.81 -13.02
N GLN A 42 41.32 -5.67 -12.64
CA GLN A 42 42.11 -4.47 -12.95
C GLN A 42 42.62 -4.57 -14.39
N LYS A 43 42.08 -3.76 -15.31
CA LYS A 43 42.58 -3.72 -16.71
C LYS A 43 43.56 -2.57 -16.95
N SER A 44 43.40 -1.46 -16.23
CA SER A 44 44.32 -0.32 -16.24
C SER A 44 44.50 0.23 -14.83
N LYS A 45 45.48 1.13 -14.63
CA LYS A 45 45.84 1.67 -13.31
C LYS A 45 44.66 2.27 -12.55
N ASP A 46 43.69 2.83 -13.27
CA ASP A 46 42.59 3.60 -12.68
C ASP A 46 41.20 3.01 -12.98
N CYS A 47 41.13 1.83 -13.63
CA CYS A 47 39.87 1.22 -14.05
C CYS A 47 39.71 -0.23 -13.60
N LEU A 48 38.53 -0.50 -13.04
CA LEU A 48 38.00 -1.83 -12.77
C LEU A 48 37.08 -2.24 -13.92
N THR A 49 37.09 -3.51 -14.28
CA THR A 49 36.31 -4.03 -15.41
C THR A 49 35.48 -5.23 -14.96
N ILE A 50 34.23 -5.26 -15.42
CA ILE A 50 33.41 -6.49 -15.43
C ILE A 50 33.12 -6.85 -16.89
N ASN A 51 33.04 -8.15 -17.16
CA ASN A 51 32.64 -8.67 -18.46
C ASN A 51 31.21 -9.22 -18.34
N ILE A 52 30.28 -8.58 -19.03
CA ILE A 52 28.87 -8.98 -19.10
C ILE A 52 28.63 -9.54 -20.50
N GLY A 53 28.68 -10.87 -20.63
CA GLY A 53 28.65 -11.52 -21.93
C GLY A 53 29.83 -11.05 -22.79
N ASN A 54 29.55 -10.43 -23.93
CA ASN A 54 30.55 -9.88 -24.85
C ASN A 54 30.81 -8.37 -24.64
N VAL A 55 30.23 -7.75 -23.61
CA VAL A 55 30.36 -6.33 -23.32
C VAL A 55 31.31 -6.14 -22.13
N GLU A 56 32.33 -5.32 -22.31
CA GLU A 56 33.20 -4.86 -21.23
C GLU A 56 32.64 -3.56 -20.64
N CYS A 57 32.42 -3.54 -19.32
CA CYS A 57 31.97 -2.35 -18.60
C CYS A 57 33.08 -1.84 -17.67
N LEU A 58 33.40 -0.55 -17.78
CA LEU A 58 34.54 0.10 -17.14
C LEU A 58 34.09 1.00 -15.98
N TYR A 59 34.59 0.72 -14.78
CA TYR A 59 34.20 1.37 -13.55
C TYR A 59 35.41 2.02 -12.84
N ARG A 60 35.14 3.11 -12.12
CA ARG A 60 36.05 3.68 -11.12
C ARG A 60 35.95 2.88 -9.83
N ALA A 61 36.89 3.12 -8.91
CA ALA A 61 36.88 2.50 -7.59
C ALA A 61 35.64 2.83 -6.74
N ASP A 62 34.88 3.88 -7.06
CA ASP A 62 33.64 4.25 -6.36
C ASP A 62 32.37 3.62 -6.98
N GLY A 63 32.52 2.75 -7.98
CA GLY A 63 31.41 2.06 -8.65
C GLY A 63 30.69 2.89 -9.73
N ARG A 64 31.15 4.11 -10.04
CA ARG A 64 30.63 4.89 -11.18
C ARG A 64 31.32 4.52 -12.49
N ALA A 65 30.71 4.89 -13.60
CA ALA A 65 31.33 4.75 -14.91
C ALA A 65 32.69 5.45 -14.98
N TYR A 66 33.67 4.80 -15.60
CA TYR A 66 35.01 5.33 -15.78
C TYR A 66 35.05 6.56 -16.71
N HIS A 67 34.05 6.69 -17.58
CA HIS A 67 33.97 7.70 -18.63
C HIS A 67 32.55 8.27 -18.65
N ASP A 68 32.43 9.61 -18.66
CA ASP A 68 31.12 10.29 -18.56
C ASP A 68 30.27 10.15 -19.83
N ASP A 69 30.90 9.79 -20.97
CA ASP A 69 30.24 9.42 -22.22
C ASP A 69 29.74 7.96 -22.25
N CYS A 70 30.09 7.14 -21.25
CA CYS A 70 29.52 5.81 -21.09
C CYS A 70 28.10 5.93 -20.53
N TYR A 71 27.10 5.56 -21.35
CA TYR A 71 25.71 5.42 -20.93
C TYR A 71 25.56 4.63 -19.62
N ALA A 72 24.44 4.87 -18.92
CA ALA A 72 24.07 4.29 -17.63
C ALA A 72 24.58 2.85 -17.42
N LEU A 73 25.76 2.73 -16.82
CA LEU A 73 26.31 1.43 -16.46
C LEU A 73 25.46 0.81 -15.33
N PRO A 74 25.36 -0.53 -15.30
CA PRO A 74 24.76 -1.25 -14.18
C PRO A 74 25.35 -0.80 -12.85
N GLN A 75 24.49 -0.61 -11.85
CA GLN A 75 24.96 -0.34 -10.48
C GLN A 75 25.61 -1.58 -9.89
N LEU A 76 26.75 -1.38 -9.22
CA LEU A 76 27.50 -2.43 -8.54
C LEU A 76 27.15 -2.48 -7.06
N PHE A 77 26.99 -3.70 -6.54
CA PHE A 77 26.89 -3.96 -5.11
C PHE A 77 27.89 -5.02 -4.72
N HIS A 78 28.53 -4.87 -3.56
CA HIS A 78 29.38 -5.93 -3.02
C HIS A 78 28.58 -7.23 -2.82
N ASP A 79 29.19 -8.36 -3.13
CA ASP A 79 28.63 -9.67 -2.87
C ASP A 79 28.71 -10.01 -1.37
N MET A 80 27.77 -9.45 -0.61
CA MET A 80 27.59 -9.70 0.82
C MET A 80 26.20 -10.25 1.09
N PRO A 81 26.01 -11.05 2.16
CA PRO A 81 24.68 -11.59 2.53
C PRO A 81 23.58 -10.53 2.60
N ALA A 82 23.87 -9.36 3.19
CA ALA A 82 22.93 -8.25 3.30
C ALA A 82 22.51 -7.68 1.93
N ASN A 83 23.47 -7.51 1.01
CA ASN A 83 23.20 -7.01 -0.33
C ASN A 83 22.46 -8.05 -1.17
N ARG A 84 22.80 -9.33 -1.04
CA ARG A 84 22.04 -10.43 -1.68
C ARG A 84 20.60 -10.46 -1.19
N GLN A 85 20.37 -10.33 0.11
CA GLN A 85 19.04 -10.30 0.68
C GLN A 85 18.25 -9.08 0.18
N ALA A 86 18.86 -7.88 0.22
CA ALA A 86 18.22 -6.66 -0.28
C ALA A 86 17.88 -6.76 -1.78
N ILE A 87 18.81 -7.23 -2.61
CA ILE A 87 18.59 -7.44 -4.04
C ILE A 87 17.55 -8.53 -4.28
N ALA A 88 17.57 -9.61 -3.51
CA ALA A 88 16.57 -10.66 -3.62
C ALA A 88 15.18 -10.16 -3.22
N THR A 89 15.05 -9.23 -2.27
CA THR A 89 13.78 -8.58 -1.94
C THR A 89 13.33 -7.59 -3.01
N LEU A 90 14.25 -6.81 -3.59
CA LEU A 90 13.94 -5.75 -4.55
C LEU A 90 13.71 -6.27 -5.98
N TYR A 91 14.43 -7.29 -6.41
CA TYR A 91 14.49 -7.75 -7.81
C TYR A 91 14.05 -9.19 -8.01
N ASN A 92 14.30 -10.09 -7.04
CA ASN A 92 13.74 -11.44 -7.03
C ASN A 92 12.50 -11.54 -6.13
N GLY A 93 12.09 -10.41 -5.54
CA GLY A 93 10.85 -10.30 -4.83
C GLY A 93 9.78 -10.45 -5.89
N SER A 94 9.18 -11.63 -5.93
CA SER A 94 7.83 -11.82 -6.41
C SER A 94 6.97 -10.72 -5.77
N HIS A 95 6.89 -9.57 -6.44
CA HIS A 95 5.69 -8.77 -6.36
C HIS A 95 4.66 -9.62 -7.10
N THR A 96 3.58 -9.97 -6.39
CA THR A 96 2.46 -10.85 -6.78
C THR A 96 2.71 -12.35 -6.51
N SER A 97 2.22 -12.95 -5.43
CA SER A 97 1.34 -12.48 -4.39
C SER A 97 1.74 -13.27 -3.15
N GLN A 98 2.13 -12.61 -2.06
CA GLN A 98 1.55 -13.10 -0.82
C GLN A 98 0.05 -12.90 -1.02
N ARG A 99 -0.62 -13.94 -1.50
CA ARG A 99 -1.93 -14.22 -0.94
C ARG A 99 -1.61 -14.30 0.54
N THR A 100 -1.87 -13.23 1.27
CA THR A 100 -2.16 -13.41 2.69
C THR A 100 -3.31 -14.38 2.67
N VAL A 101 -2.99 -15.66 2.87
CA VAL A 101 -4.00 -16.68 3.09
C VAL A 101 -4.56 -16.28 4.43
N ILE A 102 -5.68 -15.58 4.40
CA ILE A 102 -6.50 -15.32 5.58
C ILE A 102 -6.91 -16.70 6.05
N ASP A 103 -6.34 -17.11 7.17
CA ASP A 103 -6.58 -18.43 7.71
C ASP A 103 -7.91 -18.43 8.43
N ILE A 104 -8.99 -18.63 7.66
CA ILE A 104 -10.36 -18.70 8.17
C ILE A 104 -10.64 -19.93 9.05
N THR A 105 -9.64 -20.78 9.33
CA THR A 105 -9.85 -21.96 10.17
C THR A 105 -9.99 -21.65 11.65
N GLU A 106 -9.45 -20.52 12.12
CA GLU A 106 -9.67 -20.03 13.48
C GLU A 106 -10.08 -18.54 13.45
N ALA A 107 -10.96 -18.13 14.36
CA ALA A 107 -11.31 -16.72 14.49
C ALA A 107 -10.13 -15.96 15.12
N ASP A 108 -9.23 -15.41 14.30
CA ASP A 108 -8.22 -14.46 14.75
C ASP A 108 -8.78 -13.04 14.64
N ASP A 109 -9.03 -12.40 15.79
CA ASP A 109 -9.56 -11.03 15.95
C ASP A 109 -8.68 -9.91 15.33
N LYS A 110 -7.72 -10.28 14.48
CA LYS A 110 -6.74 -9.44 13.82
C LYS A 110 -6.76 -9.54 12.29
N GLU A 111 -7.53 -10.48 11.73
CA GLU A 111 -7.56 -10.66 10.28
C GLU A 111 -8.53 -9.68 9.60
N ALA A 112 -7.96 -8.94 8.65
CA ALA A 112 -8.57 -7.82 7.96
C ALA A 112 -9.82 -8.22 7.17
N VAL A 113 -10.89 -7.44 7.33
CA VAL A 113 -12.06 -7.50 6.44
C VAL A 113 -11.65 -6.92 5.08
N LEU A 114 -11.64 -7.77 4.05
CA LEU A 114 -11.41 -7.34 2.67
C LEU A 114 -12.70 -6.75 2.10
N ILE A 115 -12.78 -5.42 2.06
CA ILE A 115 -13.77 -4.68 1.29
C ILE A 115 -13.09 -4.18 0.01
N SER A 116 -13.74 -4.34 -1.15
CA SER A 116 -13.22 -3.78 -2.39
C SER A 116 -13.10 -2.26 -2.28
N ALA A 117 -12.04 -1.67 -2.85
CA ALA A 117 -11.90 -0.23 -2.91
C ALA A 117 -13.06 0.44 -3.68
N PHE A 118 -13.72 -0.29 -4.60
CA PHE A 118 -14.91 0.19 -5.30
C PHE A 118 -16.13 0.24 -4.37
N ASP A 119 -16.40 -0.84 -3.63
CA ASP A 119 -17.52 -0.91 -2.69
C ASP A 119 -17.36 0.13 -1.58
N LEU A 120 -16.15 0.29 -1.04
CA LEU A 120 -15.85 1.31 -0.03
C LEU A 120 -16.06 2.74 -0.56
N ARG A 121 -15.69 2.99 -1.82
CA ARG A 121 -15.92 4.29 -2.46
C ARG A 121 -17.41 4.55 -2.64
N ASP A 122 -18.16 3.56 -3.10
CA ASP A 122 -19.58 3.72 -3.38
C ASP A 122 -20.36 3.93 -2.07
N ILE A 123 -20.04 3.21 -1.00
CA ILE A 123 -20.55 3.45 0.37
C ILE A 123 -20.23 4.88 0.84
N ALA A 124 -18.98 5.34 0.67
CA ALA A 124 -18.57 6.68 1.08
C ALA A 124 -19.32 7.78 0.31
N CYS A 125 -19.53 7.58 -1.00
CA CYS A 125 -20.31 8.50 -1.84
C CYS A 125 -21.78 8.58 -1.38
N ASP A 126 -22.38 7.44 -1.04
CA ASP A 126 -23.77 7.40 -0.56
C ASP A 126 -23.92 8.09 0.80
N ILE A 127 -22.96 7.88 1.73
CA ILE A 127 -22.94 8.55 3.04
C ILE A 127 -22.78 10.07 2.88
N ASP A 128 -21.85 10.53 2.03
CA ASP A 128 -21.63 11.96 1.79
C ASP A 128 -22.85 12.63 1.16
N SER A 129 -23.49 11.94 0.22
CA SER A 129 -24.73 12.39 -0.42
C SER A 129 -25.89 12.46 0.59
N ALA A 130 -26.03 11.45 1.45
CA ALA A 130 -27.03 11.45 2.53
C ALA A 130 -26.81 12.60 3.51
N ALA A 131 -25.56 12.84 3.92
CA ALA A 131 -25.22 13.94 4.83
C ALA A 131 -25.59 15.30 4.24
N THR A 132 -25.33 15.50 2.95
CA THR A 132 -25.71 16.72 2.22
C THR A 132 -27.22 16.92 2.22
N VAL A 133 -27.97 15.87 1.88
CA VAL A 133 -29.44 15.95 1.80
C VAL A 133 -30.09 16.16 3.17
N ILE A 134 -29.58 15.51 4.23
CA ILE A 134 -30.05 15.73 5.61
C ILE A 134 -29.81 17.19 6.03
N SER A 135 -28.67 17.78 5.67
CA SER A 135 -28.40 19.20 5.91
C SER A 135 -29.43 20.11 5.22
N ASP A 136 -29.77 19.82 3.95
CA ASP A 136 -30.73 20.62 3.21
C ASP A 136 -32.16 20.46 3.73
N ILE A 137 -32.55 19.25 4.15
CA ILE A 137 -33.78 19.00 4.90
C ILE A 137 -33.83 19.85 6.18
N GLY A 138 -32.73 19.91 6.94
CA GLY A 138 -32.64 20.75 8.13
C GLY A 138 -32.91 22.23 7.84
N LYS A 139 -32.39 22.75 6.72
CA LYS A 139 -32.66 24.12 6.27
C LYS A 139 -34.13 24.31 5.87
N LEU A 140 -34.73 23.36 5.17
CA LEU A 140 -36.16 23.40 4.79
C LEU A 140 -37.07 23.40 6.03
N LEU A 141 -36.79 22.54 7.00
CA LEU A 141 -37.51 22.49 8.27
C LEU A 141 -37.37 23.81 9.05
N ALA A 142 -36.20 24.43 9.04
CA ALA A 142 -36.01 25.74 9.64
C ALA A 142 -36.84 26.84 8.94
N LEU A 143 -36.93 26.82 7.60
CA LEU A 143 -37.78 27.76 6.85
C LEU A 143 -39.25 27.61 7.20
N ILE A 144 -39.73 26.37 7.37
CA ILE A 144 -41.09 26.08 7.85
C ILE A 144 -41.27 26.60 9.28
N HIS A 145 -40.36 26.26 10.19
CA HIS A 145 -40.45 26.61 11.61
C HIS A 145 -40.45 28.12 11.86
N TYR A 146 -39.64 28.87 11.11
CA TYR A 146 -39.56 30.33 11.21
C TYR A 146 -40.57 31.07 10.30
N GLU A 147 -41.56 30.35 9.75
CA GLU A 147 -42.63 30.90 8.90
C GLU A 147 -42.09 31.75 7.74
N LYS A 148 -40.96 31.32 7.14
CA LYS A 148 -40.29 32.04 6.04
C LYS A 148 -40.86 31.72 4.66
N ILE A 149 -41.83 30.80 4.59
CA ILE A 149 -42.53 30.37 3.38
C ILE A 149 -44.03 30.31 3.66
N ASP A 150 -44.86 30.47 2.63
CA ASP A 150 -46.31 30.42 2.78
C ASP A 150 -46.81 29.01 3.15
N THR A 151 -48.01 28.92 3.71
CA THR A 151 -48.60 27.68 4.22
C THR A 151 -48.69 26.57 3.16
N HIS A 152 -49.04 26.90 1.91
CA HIS A 152 -49.17 25.89 0.86
C HIS A 152 -47.80 25.38 0.39
N THR A 153 -46.80 26.26 0.32
CA THR A 153 -45.40 25.87 0.07
C THR A 153 -44.84 25.05 1.22
N ALA A 154 -45.13 25.43 2.48
CA ALA A 154 -44.69 24.69 3.66
C ALA A 154 -45.21 23.24 3.67
N ILE A 155 -46.49 23.03 3.30
CA ILE A 155 -47.07 21.68 3.18
C ILE A 155 -46.35 20.86 2.11
N SER A 156 -46.07 21.45 0.95
CA SER A 156 -45.36 20.76 -0.14
C SER A 156 -43.91 20.43 0.24
N MET A 157 -43.22 21.36 0.92
CA MET A 157 -41.84 21.16 1.40
C MET A 157 -41.76 20.12 2.51
N ALA A 158 -42.76 20.07 3.40
CA ALA A 158 -42.84 19.04 4.44
C ALA A 158 -43.01 17.64 3.84
N ARG A 159 -43.86 17.49 2.82
CA ARG A 159 -44.03 16.22 2.08
C ARG A 159 -42.74 15.82 1.36
N LEU A 160 -42.13 16.74 0.61
CA LEU A 160 -40.87 16.48 -0.07
C LEU A 160 -39.76 16.07 0.91
N THR A 161 -39.68 16.75 2.06
CA THR A 161 -38.74 16.43 3.13
C THR A 161 -38.95 15.02 3.66
N HIS A 162 -40.21 14.62 3.88
CA HIS A 162 -40.56 13.29 4.34
C HIS A 162 -40.16 12.20 3.32
N ASP A 163 -40.61 12.34 2.06
CA ASP A 163 -40.32 11.37 0.99
C ASP A 163 -38.81 11.22 0.76
N THR A 164 -38.08 12.35 0.83
CA THR A 164 -36.62 12.36 0.70
C THR A 164 -35.95 11.65 1.89
N THR A 165 -36.44 11.88 3.12
CA THR A 165 -35.91 11.21 4.32
C THR A 165 -36.13 9.69 4.24
N GLU A 166 -37.31 9.25 3.82
CA GLU A 166 -37.64 7.83 3.66
C GLU A 166 -36.75 7.16 2.59
N THR A 167 -36.54 7.83 1.46
CA THR A 167 -35.66 7.33 0.40
C THR A 167 -34.23 7.12 0.88
N TRP A 168 -33.67 8.10 1.59
CA TRP A 168 -32.30 7.97 2.12
C TRP A 168 -32.18 6.96 3.26
N ALA A 169 -33.21 6.83 4.10
CA ALA A 169 -33.23 5.77 5.11
C ALA A 169 -33.16 4.39 4.46
N ASN A 170 -33.92 4.16 3.39
CA ASN A 170 -33.89 2.89 2.65
C ASN A 170 -32.54 2.63 1.96
N LEU A 171 -31.94 3.66 1.35
CA LEU A 171 -30.61 3.54 0.72
C LEU A 171 -29.52 3.22 1.76
N LEU A 172 -29.49 3.95 2.88
CA LEU A 172 -28.52 3.71 3.95
C LEU A 172 -28.72 2.34 4.62
N GLN A 173 -29.97 1.90 4.79
CA GLN A 173 -30.26 0.55 5.29
C GLN A 173 -29.72 -0.52 4.33
N THR A 174 -29.92 -0.33 3.02
CA THR A 174 -29.40 -1.27 2.00
C THR A 174 -27.87 -1.35 2.05
N GLN A 175 -27.19 -0.20 2.23
CA GLN A 175 -25.74 -0.18 2.40
C GLN A 175 -25.30 -0.86 3.69
N LEU A 176 -26.00 -0.62 4.80
CA LEU A 176 -25.73 -1.28 6.07
C LEU A 176 -25.89 -2.80 5.97
N ASP A 177 -26.94 -3.26 5.29
CA ASP A 177 -27.19 -4.69 5.05
C ASP A 177 -26.08 -5.28 4.18
N SER A 178 -25.62 -4.58 3.14
CA SER A 178 -24.49 -5.02 2.30
C SER A 178 -23.17 -5.14 3.08
N ILE A 179 -22.90 -4.19 3.98
CA ILE A 179 -21.74 -4.25 4.89
C ILE A 179 -21.90 -5.42 5.86
N ASN A 180 -23.07 -5.60 6.45
CA ASN A 180 -23.36 -6.71 7.36
C ASN A 180 -23.22 -8.07 6.67
N ASP A 181 -23.67 -8.21 5.44
CA ASP A 181 -23.49 -9.43 4.65
C ASP A 181 -22.00 -9.72 4.41
N THR A 182 -21.23 -8.68 4.05
CA THR A 182 -19.77 -8.78 3.88
C THR A 182 -19.08 -9.19 5.19
N LEU A 183 -19.51 -8.62 6.31
CA LEU A 183 -19.02 -8.96 7.64
C LEU A 183 -19.49 -10.35 8.09
N ALA A 184 -20.67 -10.82 7.69
CA ALA A 184 -21.19 -12.14 8.02
C ALA A 184 -20.52 -13.27 7.23
N MET A 185 -20.01 -12.98 6.04
CA MET A 185 -19.12 -13.88 5.31
C MET A 185 -17.76 -14.05 6.00
N THR A 186 -17.37 -13.13 6.88
CA THR A 186 -16.23 -13.29 7.78
C THR A 186 -16.74 -13.90 9.10
N ALA A 187 -16.00 -14.79 9.76
CA ALA A 187 -16.48 -15.58 10.91
C ALA A 187 -16.91 -14.76 12.16
N TYR A 188 -16.93 -13.42 12.07
CA TYR A 188 -17.28 -12.47 13.13
C TYR A 188 -18.78 -12.35 13.42
N ALA A 189 -19.69 -12.78 12.53
CA ALA A 189 -21.14 -12.61 12.76
C ALA A 189 -21.77 -13.60 13.77
N LYS A 190 -21.01 -14.52 14.35
CA LYS A 190 -21.48 -15.24 15.55
C LYS A 190 -21.13 -14.43 16.79
N GLU A 191 -21.93 -13.41 17.08
CA GLU A 191 -22.13 -13.07 18.49
C GLU A 191 -22.69 -14.31 19.18
N VAL A 192 -21.86 -14.95 20.00
CA VAL A 192 -22.32 -16.00 20.90
C VAL A 192 -23.15 -15.29 21.96
N GLU A 193 -24.48 -15.33 21.80
CA GLU A 193 -25.41 -15.06 22.90
C GLU A 193 -24.94 -15.84 24.13
N LYS A 194 -24.68 -15.12 25.22
CA LYS A 194 -24.43 -15.68 26.55
C LYS A 194 -25.72 -15.83 27.33
#